data_AF-A0A1V2QLZ4-F1
#
_entry.id   AF-A0A1V2QLZ4-F1
#
_cell.length_a   1.000
_cell.length_b   1.000
_cell.length_c   1.000
_cell.angle_alpha   90.00
_cell.angle_beta   90.00
_cell.angle_gamma   90.00
#
_symmetry.space_group_name_H-M   'P 1'
#
loop_
_entity.id
_entity.type
_entity.pdbx_description
1 polymer ?
#
loop_
_entity_poly.entity_id
_entity_poly.type
_entity_poly.pdbx_seq_one_letter_code
_entity_poly.pdbx_strand_id
1 'polypeptide(L)'
;MRRVAVGWCGYRGGVTERILRANGVDLCVETFGSPADPAVLLIAGASGSMLSWGDEFCVRLAAAARYVIRYDHRDTGRSVTYPPGEPGYEFLDLVADAVGVLDALAVSQAHVVGISMGGGIAQLVALDFADRVVSLTLISTSPAGPGEPDLPPMSPALVEYFAGGGMSAPDWGDRDAVVEYLVAAERPFAGARPVDVGAAREVAGRVFDRAVNIASSGNHFRVGGGESWRGRLASTKVPTLVVHGDVDPLVPLGHAEAMVREVPGARLVVLEDTGHELPSGVWDVVISALVEHTGGEGRVGAPGRAEVLDRIRRLGEFDMSAAFERLYAAASRGEVEVPWARDEPHQLILERFKDVDGAGKRALVVGAGYGQDAGFLAGLGFDTIGFDISPTAVAVARERFPAARFLVADLLDPPSEWWGAFDLVVEVLIAQSLPAAVRATGIAHTRRFVAPGGTLVVLASARDDDETVEGPPWPLVRAEVESYADDDLRAVLVDRTGNRWWAEFRRDQR
;
A
#
# COMPACT_ATOMS: atom_id res chain seq x y z
N MET A 1 -1.13 -29.29 33.67
CA MET A 1 -0.86 -29.71 32.28
C MET A 1 -1.13 -28.54 31.35
N ARG A 2 -0.20 -28.25 30.45
CA ARG A 2 -0.04 -26.98 29.73
C ARG A 2 -1.14 -26.75 28.69
N ARG A 3 -1.64 -25.51 28.58
CA ARG A 3 -2.38 -25.00 27.42
C ARG A 3 -1.40 -24.84 26.25
N VAL A 4 -1.76 -25.37 25.08
CA VAL A 4 -1.06 -25.10 23.82
C VAL A 4 -1.75 -23.91 23.19
N ALA A 5 -1.05 -22.78 23.11
CA ALA A 5 -1.42 -21.62 22.32
C ALA A 5 -1.00 -21.86 20.87
N VAL A 6 -1.91 -21.64 19.92
CA VAL A 6 -1.54 -21.56 18.50
C VAL A 6 -1.13 -20.11 18.25
N GLY A 7 0.16 -19.84 18.41
CA GLY A 7 0.76 -18.55 18.14
C GLY A 7 0.88 -18.28 16.64
N TRP A 8 0.78 -17.00 16.31
CA TRP A 8 1.27 -16.44 15.05
C TRP A 8 2.63 -17.06 14.70
N CYS A 9 2.75 -17.56 13.47
CA CYS A 9 4.04 -18.00 12.94
C CYS A 9 4.91 -16.76 12.77
N GLY A 10 5.65 -16.43 13.83
CA GLY A 10 6.61 -15.34 13.85
C GLY A 10 7.72 -15.58 12.85
N TYR A 11 8.05 -14.53 12.11
CA TYR A 11 9.39 -14.34 11.60
C TYR A 11 10.37 -14.45 12.78
N ARG A 12 11.07 -15.59 12.89
CA ARG A 12 12.05 -15.91 13.95
C ARG A 12 13.49 -15.82 13.42
N GLY A 13 13.80 -14.79 12.64
CA GLY A 13 15.17 -14.29 12.50
C GLY A 13 15.27 -13.05 13.37
N GLY A 14 16.13 -13.05 14.40
CA GLY A 14 16.30 -11.88 15.26
C GLY A 14 16.68 -10.66 14.43
N VAL A 15 15.82 -9.64 14.44
CA VAL A 15 16.20 -8.29 13.99
C VAL A 15 17.28 -7.84 14.98
N THR A 16 18.53 -7.85 14.55
CA THR A 16 19.66 -7.50 15.40
C THR A 16 20.57 -6.58 14.61
N GLU A 17 20.52 -5.31 14.98
CA GLU A 17 21.49 -4.32 14.56
C GLU A 17 22.92 -4.76 14.89
N ARG A 18 23.86 -4.38 14.03
CA ARG A 18 25.27 -4.73 14.13
C ARG A 18 26.12 -3.53 13.79
N ILE A 19 27.16 -3.29 14.57
CA ILE A 19 28.21 -2.34 14.19
C ILE A 19 29.15 -3.05 13.21
N LEU A 20 29.31 -2.49 12.02
CA LEU A 20 30.22 -2.97 10.98
C LEU A 20 31.29 -1.92 10.72
N ARG A 21 32.51 -2.37 10.41
CA ARG A 21 33.57 -1.50 9.92
C ARG A 21 33.39 -1.30 8.42
N ALA A 22 32.99 -0.11 8.00
CA ALA A 22 32.74 0.26 6.60
C ALA A 22 33.46 1.59 6.32
N ASN A 23 34.16 1.68 5.18
CA ASN A 23 34.93 2.88 4.81
C ASN A 23 35.85 3.43 5.93
N GLY A 24 36.46 2.51 6.69
CA GLY A 24 37.34 2.91 7.80
C GLY A 24 36.63 3.61 8.97
N VAL A 25 35.31 3.46 9.12
CA VAL A 25 34.53 3.91 10.27
C VAL A 25 33.56 2.84 10.75
N ASP A 26 33.02 3.02 11.96
CA ASP A 26 32.05 2.10 12.55
C ASP A 26 30.65 2.59 12.23
N LEU A 27 29.88 1.81 11.45
CA LEU A 27 28.52 2.12 11.06
C LEU A 27 27.55 1.06 11.61
N CYS A 28 26.46 1.53 12.21
CA CYS A 28 25.38 0.68 12.67
C CYS A 28 24.47 0.29 11.50
N VAL A 29 24.30 -1.01 11.30
CA VAL A 29 23.55 -1.59 10.18
C VAL A 29 22.51 -2.57 10.70
N GLU A 30 21.37 -2.59 10.05
CA GLU A 30 20.33 -3.58 10.28
C GLU A 30 19.81 -4.16 8.97
N THR A 31 19.48 -5.44 9.02
CA THR A 31 19.17 -6.24 7.84
C THR A 31 17.89 -7.02 8.02
N PHE A 32 17.07 -7.11 6.97
CA PHE A 32 15.81 -7.85 6.91
C PHE A 32 15.81 -8.77 5.69
N GLY A 33 15.12 -9.90 5.79
CA GLY A 33 15.06 -10.87 4.69
C GLY A 33 16.26 -11.82 4.66
N SER A 34 16.34 -12.63 3.61
CA SER A 34 17.43 -13.58 3.42
C SER A 34 18.60 -12.90 2.69
N PRO A 35 19.86 -13.04 3.13
CA PRO A 35 21.03 -12.58 2.37
C PRO A 35 21.20 -13.23 0.98
N ALA A 36 20.41 -14.26 0.67
CA ALA A 36 20.38 -14.88 -0.66
C ALA A 36 19.42 -14.15 -1.64
N ASP A 37 18.56 -13.26 -1.14
CA ASP A 37 17.64 -12.47 -1.97
C ASP A 37 18.35 -11.24 -2.57
N PRO A 38 17.81 -10.63 -3.64
CA PRO A 38 18.34 -9.39 -4.19
C PRO A 38 18.44 -8.28 -3.13
N ALA A 39 19.62 -7.69 -3.00
CA ALA A 39 19.91 -6.70 -1.97
C ALA A 39 19.28 -5.34 -2.29
N VAL A 40 18.70 -4.71 -1.28
CA VAL A 40 18.15 -3.35 -1.32
C VAL A 40 18.83 -2.53 -0.25
N LEU A 41 19.65 -1.55 -0.64
CA LEU A 41 20.30 -0.61 0.26
C LEU A 41 19.44 0.64 0.42
N LEU A 42 18.97 0.88 1.64
CA LEU A 42 18.17 2.04 2.01
C LEU A 42 19.06 3.13 2.61
N ILE A 43 19.07 4.32 2.00
CA ILE A 43 19.90 5.46 2.37
C ILE A 43 18.99 6.60 2.84
N ALA A 44 19.03 6.87 4.15
CA ALA A 44 18.24 7.92 4.79
C ALA A 44 18.68 9.34 4.37
N GLY A 45 17.78 10.30 4.57
CA GLY A 45 18.03 11.73 4.35
C GLY A 45 18.92 12.36 5.42
N ALA A 46 19.16 13.67 5.29
CA ALA A 46 19.96 14.43 6.24
C ALA A 46 19.36 14.33 7.65
N SER A 47 20.22 14.13 8.65
CA SER A 47 19.85 13.96 10.08
C SER A 47 18.97 12.73 10.40
N GLY A 48 18.56 11.94 9.41
CA GLY A 48 17.78 10.74 9.62
C GLY A 48 18.62 9.60 10.22
N SER A 49 18.13 8.99 11.30
CA SER A 49 18.57 7.64 11.70
C SER A 49 18.04 6.62 10.69
N MET A 50 18.61 5.42 10.66
CA MET A 50 18.08 4.27 9.93
C MET A 50 16.59 4.02 10.20
N LEU A 51 16.09 4.42 11.38
CA LEU A 51 14.68 4.31 11.76
C LEU A 51 13.72 5.20 10.95
N SER A 52 14.23 6.15 10.15
CA SER A 52 13.40 6.89 9.19
C SER A 52 12.81 5.96 8.12
N TRP A 53 13.47 4.84 7.85
CA TRP A 53 12.88 3.72 7.13
C TRP A 53 12.08 2.88 8.12
N GLY A 54 10.76 3.00 8.17
CA GLY A 54 9.95 2.29 9.17
C GLY A 54 10.20 0.77 9.19
N ASP A 55 10.10 0.16 10.37
CA ASP A 55 10.35 -1.28 10.54
C ASP A 55 9.42 -2.11 9.65
N GLU A 56 8.14 -1.74 9.62
CA GLU A 56 7.16 -2.39 8.75
C GLU A 56 7.48 -2.19 7.27
N PHE A 57 7.92 -1.00 6.84
CA PHE A 57 8.38 -0.79 5.46
C PHE A 57 9.50 -1.77 5.07
N CYS A 58 10.49 -1.96 5.96
CA CYS A 58 11.60 -2.89 5.75
C CYS A 58 11.14 -4.35 5.77
N VAL A 59 10.28 -4.74 6.71
CA VAL A 59 9.71 -6.08 6.81
C VAL A 59 8.89 -6.43 5.57
N ARG A 60 8.11 -5.48 5.04
CA ARG A 60 7.30 -5.67 3.83
C ARG A 60 8.16 -5.85 2.58
N LEU A 61 9.22 -5.05 2.41
CA LEU A 61 10.20 -5.27 1.34
C LEU A 61 10.88 -6.64 1.47
N ALA A 62 11.25 -7.03 2.69
CA ALA A 62 11.84 -8.35 2.95
C ALA A 62 10.87 -9.51 2.64
N ALA A 63 9.58 -9.35 2.95
CA ALA A 63 8.53 -10.30 2.61
C ALA A 63 8.36 -10.46 1.09
N ALA A 64 8.72 -9.44 0.31
CA ALA A 64 8.77 -9.47 -1.15
C ALA A 64 10.10 -10.02 -1.71
N ALA A 65 10.78 -10.90 -0.94
CA ALA A 65 12.06 -11.51 -1.30
C ALA A 65 13.13 -10.47 -1.66
N ARG A 66 13.38 -9.54 -0.72
CA ARG A 66 14.49 -8.60 -0.77
C ARG A 66 15.36 -8.73 0.46
N TYR A 67 16.66 -8.67 0.25
CA TYR A 67 17.60 -8.50 1.35
C TYR A 67 17.75 -7.02 1.66
N VAL A 68 16.94 -6.52 2.58
CA VAL A 68 16.87 -5.09 2.90
C VAL A 68 17.98 -4.75 3.89
N ILE A 69 18.74 -3.71 3.58
CA ILE A 69 19.85 -3.20 4.37
C ILE A 69 19.54 -1.72 4.66
N ARG A 70 19.37 -1.35 5.93
CA ARG A 70 19.34 0.04 6.39
C ARG A 70 20.50 0.28 7.34
N TYR A 71 21.00 1.51 7.41
CA TYR A 71 22.10 1.85 8.29
C TYR A 71 21.99 3.28 8.80
N ASP A 72 22.60 3.54 9.94
CA ASP A 72 22.77 4.89 10.48
C ASP A 72 23.98 5.54 9.78
N HIS A 73 23.81 6.72 9.21
CA HIS A 73 24.94 7.54 8.72
C HIS A 73 25.89 7.91 9.85
N ARG A 74 27.07 8.46 9.52
CA ARG A 74 27.88 9.19 10.51
C ARG A 74 26.99 10.22 11.21
N ASP A 75 27.20 10.44 12.50
CA ASP A 75 26.42 11.33 13.36
C ASP A 75 24.95 10.97 13.62
N THR A 76 24.46 9.82 13.15
CA THR A 76 23.11 9.33 13.50
C THR A 76 23.13 7.99 14.20
N GLY A 77 22.10 7.76 15.01
CA GLY A 77 21.90 6.52 15.78
C GLY A 77 23.18 6.04 16.47
N ARG A 78 23.59 4.80 16.16
CA ARG A 78 24.73 4.14 16.84
C ARG A 78 26.03 4.13 16.03
N SER A 79 26.08 4.82 14.90
CA SER A 79 27.29 4.97 14.09
C SER A 79 28.29 5.93 14.75
N VAL A 80 29.50 5.97 14.20
CA VAL A 80 30.52 6.96 14.59
C VAL A 80 29.92 8.35 14.64
N THR A 81 30.22 9.09 15.70
CA THR A 81 29.64 10.41 15.95
C THR A 81 30.74 11.41 16.27
N TYR A 82 30.67 12.58 15.63
CA TYR A 82 31.57 13.71 15.76
C TYR A 82 30.93 14.82 16.61
N PRO A 83 31.70 15.80 17.11
CA PRO A 83 31.13 16.91 17.86
C PRO A 83 30.07 17.69 17.04
N PRO A 84 28.97 18.15 17.68
CA PRO A 84 27.96 18.96 17.00
C PRO A 84 28.55 20.25 16.41
N GLY A 85 28.26 20.51 15.14
CA GLY A 85 28.78 21.63 14.38
C GLY A 85 30.12 21.38 13.68
N GLU A 86 30.79 20.26 13.96
CA GLU A 86 32.15 19.96 13.49
C GLU A 86 32.20 18.58 12.80
N PRO A 87 31.55 18.41 11.63
CA PRO A 87 31.66 17.16 10.88
C PRO A 87 33.13 16.90 10.53
N GLY A 88 33.67 15.77 11.01
CA GLY A 88 35.02 15.31 10.67
C GLY A 88 35.08 14.51 9.37
N TYR A 89 34.18 14.80 8.42
CA TYR A 89 33.99 14.09 7.15
C TYR A 89 33.30 15.00 6.11
N GLU A 90 33.37 14.61 4.84
CA GLU A 90 32.77 15.30 3.69
C GLU A 90 31.61 14.51 3.07
N PHE A 91 30.91 15.11 2.11
CA PHE A 91 29.76 14.46 1.45
C PHE A 91 30.15 13.16 0.74
N LEU A 92 31.35 13.14 0.13
CA LEU A 92 31.88 11.95 -0.55
C LEU A 92 32.22 10.81 0.42
N ASP A 93 32.48 11.10 1.69
CA ASP A 93 32.64 10.04 2.70
C ASP A 93 31.32 9.29 2.91
N LEU A 94 30.17 9.99 2.88
CA LEU A 94 28.85 9.35 2.98
C LEU A 94 28.53 8.46 1.76
N VAL A 95 29.04 8.84 0.58
CA VAL A 95 28.97 8.01 -0.64
C VAL A 95 29.82 6.74 -0.47
N ALA A 96 31.06 6.90 0.01
CA ALA A 96 31.96 5.78 0.25
C ALA A 96 31.46 4.87 1.39
N ASP A 97 30.78 5.41 2.40
CA ASP A 97 30.14 4.66 3.48
C ASP A 97 29.07 3.72 2.94
N ALA A 98 28.19 4.19 2.05
CA ALA A 98 27.14 3.37 1.43
C ALA A 98 27.73 2.14 0.71
N VAL A 99 28.81 2.33 -0.06
CA VAL A 99 29.51 1.23 -0.74
C VAL A 99 30.26 0.35 0.27
N GLY A 100 30.87 0.94 1.30
CA GLY A 100 31.55 0.22 2.37
C GLY A 100 30.62 -0.67 3.19
N VAL A 101 29.35 -0.29 3.37
CA VAL A 101 28.33 -1.14 4.00
C VAL A 101 28.07 -2.39 3.15
N LEU A 102 27.96 -2.24 1.82
CA LEU A 102 27.82 -3.38 0.91
C LEU A 102 29.04 -4.30 0.98
N ASP A 103 30.27 -3.73 1.01
CA ASP A 103 31.51 -4.50 1.15
C ASP A 103 31.56 -5.29 2.46
N ALA A 104 31.21 -4.65 3.58
CA ALA A 104 31.21 -5.28 4.90
C ALA A 104 30.20 -6.43 5.01
N LEU A 105 29.11 -6.36 4.24
CA LEU A 105 28.09 -7.42 4.15
C LEU A 105 28.37 -8.44 3.03
N ALA A 106 29.49 -8.30 2.31
CA ALA A 106 29.85 -9.10 1.13
C ALA A 106 28.77 -9.08 0.02
N VAL A 107 28.08 -7.96 -0.15
CA VAL A 107 27.10 -7.72 -1.21
C VAL A 107 27.80 -7.10 -2.42
N SER A 108 27.87 -7.85 -3.51
CA SER A 108 28.53 -7.40 -4.75
C SER A 108 27.74 -6.31 -5.46
N GLN A 109 26.42 -6.43 -5.56
CA GLN A 109 25.54 -5.45 -6.20
C GLN A 109 24.24 -5.30 -5.41
N ALA A 110 23.66 -4.10 -5.40
CA ALA A 110 22.38 -3.83 -4.75
C ALA A 110 21.49 -2.92 -5.59
N HIS A 111 20.18 -3.01 -5.36
CA HIS A 111 19.23 -1.95 -5.67
C HIS A 111 19.42 -0.83 -4.64
N VAL A 112 19.71 0.38 -5.08
CA VAL A 112 20.02 1.50 -4.17
C VAL A 112 18.82 2.43 -4.12
N VAL A 113 18.33 2.69 -2.90
CA VAL A 113 17.16 3.54 -2.65
C VAL A 113 17.59 4.66 -1.71
N GLY A 114 17.44 5.90 -2.16
CA GLY A 114 17.82 7.07 -1.38
C GLY A 114 16.69 8.07 -1.27
N ILE A 115 16.48 8.62 -0.07
CA ILE A 115 15.54 9.71 0.18
C ILE A 115 16.28 11.02 0.47
N SER A 116 15.84 12.14 -0.12
CA SER A 116 16.40 13.47 0.15
C SER A 116 17.92 13.51 -0.08
N MET A 117 18.72 13.90 0.92
CA MET A 117 20.20 13.81 0.88
C MET A 117 20.70 12.40 0.50
N GLY A 118 20.04 11.35 0.99
CA GLY A 118 20.32 9.97 0.63
C GLY A 118 20.09 9.67 -0.84
N GLY A 119 19.17 10.41 -1.49
CA GLY A 119 19.00 10.37 -2.95
C GLY A 119 20.19 10.96 -3.70
N GLY A 120 20.80 12.04 -3.20
CA GLY A 120 22.05 12.59 -3.76
C GLY A 120 23.22 11.62 -3.59
N ILE A 121 23.33 10.97 -2.42
CA ILE A 121 24.29 9.90 -2.16
C ILE A 121 24.07 8.75 -3.16
N ALA A 122 22.83 8.29 -3.33
CA ALA A 122 22.48 7.21 -4.25
C ALA A 122 22.81 7.53 -5.71
N GLN A 123 22.60 8.77 -6.15
CA GLN A 123 23.00 9.24 -7.49
C GLN A 123 24.52 9.10 -7.68
N LEU A 124 25.33 9.56 -6.73
CA LEU A 124 26.78 9.44 -6.80
C LEU A 124 27.25 7.98 -6.74
N VAL A 125 26.62 7.13 -5.94
CA VAL A 125 26.90 5.68 -5.96
C VAL A 125 26.64 5.10 -7.35
N ALA A 126 25.53 5.45 -7.99
CA ALA A 126 25.21 4.96 -9.33
C ALA A 126 26.14 5.52 -10.43
N LEU A 127 26.71 6.71 -10.23
CA LEU A 127 27.63 7.35 -11.17
C LEU A 127 29.08 6.88 -11.00
N ASP A 128 29.58 6.81 -9.77
CA ASP A 128 30.98 6.54 -9.45
C ASP A 128 31.24 5.04 -9.22
N PHE A 129 30.20 4.28 -8.83
CA PHE A 129 30.26 2.86 -8.53
C PHE A 129 29.19 2.09 -9.30
N ALA A 130 28.99 2.41 -10.58
CA ALA A 130 27.93 1.84 -11.43
C ALA A 130 27.88 0.30 -11.40
N ASP A 131 29.05 -0.37 -11.32
CA ASP A 131 29.13 -1.84 -11.25
C ASP A 131 28.55 -2.42 -9.95
N ARG A 132 28.31 -1.60 -8.93
CA ARG A 132 27.71 -1.98 -7.64
C ARG A 132 26.20 -1.79 -7.60
N VAL A 133 25.61 -1.18 -8.63
CA VAL A 133 24.19 -0.80 -8.64
C VAL A 133 23.42 -1.62 -9.68
N VAL A 134 22.36 -2.28 -9.24
CA VAL A 134 21.44 -3.03 -10.14
C VAL A 134 20.34 -2.10 -10.66
N SER A 135 19.74 -1.31 -9.76
CA SER A 135 18.76 -0.28 -10.10
C SER A 135 18.80 0.84 -9.07
N LEU A 136 18.27 2.01 -9.42
CA LEU A 136 18.31 3.22 -8.61
C LEU A 136 16.89 3.71 -8.31
N THR A 137 16.58 3.97 -7.04
CA THR A 137 15.34 4.66 -6.65
C THR A 137 15.64 5.93 -5.88
N LEU A 138 15.06 7.03 -6.34
CA LEU A 138 15.28 8.39 -5.86
C LEU A 138 13.97 8.94 -5.30
N ILE A 139 13.91 9.18 -3.99
CA ILE A 139 12.71 9.62 -3.29
C ILE A 139 12.90 11.04 -2.78
N SER A 140 11.96 11.95 -3.08
CA SER A 140 11.95 13.33 -2.56
C SER A 140 13.32 14.00 -2.63
N THR A 141 13.96 13.95 -3.80
CA THR A 141 15.34 14.42 -3.99
C THR A 141 15.47 15.25 -5.26
N SER A 142 16.67 15.78 -5.49
CA SER A 142 16.95 16.75 -6.55
C SER A 142 18.05 16.22 -7.47
N PRO A 143 18.06 16.59 -8.76
CA PRO A 143 19.18 16.28 -9.66
C PRO A 143 20.47 17.07 -9.32
N ALA A 144 20.39 18.00 -8.36
CA ALA A 144 21.47 18.86 -7.91
C ALA A 144 21.28 19.28 -6.44
N GLY A 145 22.26 20.00 -5.88
CA GLY A 145 22.08 20.65 -4.58
C GLY A 145 21.00 21.74 -4.59
N PRO A 146 20.54 22.21 -3.42
CA PRO A 146 19.56 23.30 -3.32
C PRO A 146 20.07 24.60 -3.98
N GLY A 147 19.19 25.32 -4.68
CA GLY A 147 19.46 26.68 -5.19
C GLY A 147 19.89 26.78 -6.67
N GLU A 148 19.74 25.73 -7.47
CA GLU A 148 19.91 25.82 -8.92
C GLU A 148 18.86 26.77 -9.54
N PRO A 149 19.27 27.73 -10.40
CA PRO A 149 18.40 28.82 -10.85
C PRO A 149 17.27 28.39 -11.80
N ASP A 150 17.37 27.21 -12.42
CA ASP A 150 16.36 26.66 -13.33
C ASP A 150 15.38 25.68 -12.65
N LEU A 151 15.63 25.34 -11.38
CA LEU A 151 14.77 24.47 -10.58
C LEU A 151 13.82 25.31 -9.71
N PRO A 152 12.59 24.84 -9.45
CA PRO A 152 11.66 25.57 -8.59
C PRO A 152 12.25 25.74 -7.18
N PRO A 153 12.19 26.94 -6.59
CA PRO A 153 12.69 27.15 -5.24
C PRO A 153 11.78 26.47 -4.20
N MET A 154 12.30 26.29 -2.98
CA MET A 154 11.50 25.94 -1.81
C MET A 154 10.24 26.80 -1.69
N SER A 155 9.20 26.26 -1.05
CA SER A 155 7.98 27.01 -0.79
C SER A 155 8.28 28.30 0.02
N PRO A 156 7.53 29.40 -0.21
CA PRO A 156 7.74 30.64 0.54
C PRO A 156 7.68 30.48 2.06
N ALA A 157 6.79 29.62 2.55
CA ALA A 157 6.67 29.32 3.98
C ALA A 157 7.93 28.66 4.54
N LEU A 158 8.55 27.75 3.80
CA LEU A 158 9.78 27.09 4.23
C LEU A 158 11.00 28.02 4.13
N VAL A 159 11.03 28.92 3.13
CA VAL A 159 12.03 29.99 3.06
C VAL A 159 11.94 30.90 4.29
N GLU A 160 10.73 31.32 4.68
CA GLU A 160 10.51 32.14 5.88
C GLU A 160 10.91 31.39 7.16
N TYR A 161 10.56 30.11 7.26
CA TYR A 161 10.95 29.24 8.37
C TYR A 161 12.47 29.21 8.56
N PHE A 162 13.24 28.96 7.50
CA PHE A 162 14.70 28.95 7.59
C PHE A 162 15.31 30.34 7.81
N ALA A 163 14.77 31.39 7.16
CA ALA A 163 15.22 32.77 7.35
C ALA A 163 14.99 33.25 8.80
N GLY A 164 13.96 32.74 9.47
CA GLY A 164 13.69 32.96 10.88
C GLY A 164 14.59 32.16 11.85
N GLY A 165 15.54 31.37 11.34
CA GLY A 165 16.42 30.51 12.14
C GLY A 165 15.82 29.14 12.49
N GLY A 166 14.70 28.77 11.88
CA GLY A 166 14.00 27.50 12.13
C GLY A 166 13.50 27.37 13.57
N MET A 167 13.37 26.12 14.03
CA MET A 167 13.04 25.84 15.42
C MET A 167 14.23 26.05 16.35
N SER A 168 14.00 26.66 17.51
CA SER A 168 14.99 26.73 18.58
C SER A 168 15.39 25.33 19.04
N ALA A 169 16.69 25.11 19.23
CA ALA A 169 17.21 23.84 19.71
C ALA A 169 16.62 23.48 21.09
N PRO A 170 16.28 22.21 21.33
CA PRO A 170 15.82 21.75 22.63
C PRO A 170 17.00 21.65 23.62
N ASP A 171 16.69 21.39 24.89
CA ASP A 171 17.69 20.81 25.78
C ASP A 171 17.98 19.38 25.33
N TRP A 172 19.16 19.16 24.73
CA TRP A 172 19.55 17.86 24.19
C TRP A 172 19.73 16.77 25.26
N GLY A 173 19.79 17.14 26.54
CA GLY A 173 19.79 16.19 27.67
C GLY A 173 18.39 15.77 28.13
N ASP A 174 17.34 16.47 27.69
CA ASP A 174 15.95 16.19 28.02
C ASP A 174 15.29 15.39 26.90
N ARG A 175 15.03 14.11 27.18
CA ARG A 175 14.41 13.18 26.23
C ARG A 175 13.07 13.70 25.70
N ASP A 176 12.18 14.17 26.57
CA ASP A 176 10.83 14.55 26.16
C ASP A 176 10.87 15.84 25.33
N ALA A 177 11.76 16.78 25.68
CA ALA A 177 11.99 17.98 24.88
C ALA A 177 12.53 17.65 23.49
N VAL A 178 13.47 16.69 23.38
CA VAL A 178 14.01 16.26 22.08
C VAL A 178 12.96 15.51 21.26
N VAL A 179 12.16 14.64 21.86
CA VAL A 179 11.09 13.91 21.15
C VAL A 179 10.07 14.88 20.56
N GLU A 180 9.59 15.85 21.33
CA GLU A 180 8.66 16.85 20.80
C GLU A 180 9.31 17.75 19.75
N TYR A 181 10.60 18.08 19.92
CA TYR A 181 11.37 18.81 18.91
C TYR A 181 11.43 18.04 17.58
N LEU A 182 11.80 16.75 17.60
CA LEU A 182 11.88 15.93 16.38
C LEU A 182 10.52 15.82 15.69
N VAL A 183 9.44 15.57 16.42
CA VAL A 183 8.08 15.46 15.86
C VAL A 183 7.61 16.79 15.27
N ALA A 184 7.94 17.92 15.93
CA ALA A 184 7.58 19.23 15.42
C ALA A 184 8.45 19.67 14.22
N ALA A 185 9.71 19.21 14.15
CA ALA A 185 10.64 19.52 13.07
C ALA A 185 10.22 18.94 11.72
N GLU A 186 9.43 17.85 11.69
CA GLU A 186 8.89 17.26 10.46
C GLU A 186 7.73 18.09 9.86
N ARG A 187 6.99 18.85 10.68
CA ARG A 187 5.75 19.52 10.23
C ARG A 187 5.92 20.51 9.07
N PRO A 188 6.98 21.35 9.00
CA PRO A 188 7.19 22.24 7.86
C PRO A 188 7.42 21.52 6.53
N PHE A 189 7.76 20.23 6.60
CA PHE A 189 8.07 19.39 5.46
C PHE A 189 6.89 18.51 5.02
N ALA A 190 5.87 18.35 5.88
CA ALA A 190 4.75 17.45 5.66
C ALA A 190 3.75 17.95 4.60
N GLY A 191 3.09 17.00 3.94
CA GLY A 191 2.01 17.27 2.99
C GLY A 191 0.65 17.43 3.66
N ALA A 192 -0.43 17.32 2.89
CA ALA A 192 -1.80 17.35 3.42
C ALA A 192 -2.24 15.99 4.01
N ARG A 193 -1.46 14.92 3.80
CA ARG A 193 -1.76 13.60 4.37
C ARG A 193 -1.70 13.59 5.90
N PRO A 194 -2.62 12.87 6.56
CA PRO A 194 -2.57 12.69 8.01
C PRO A 194 -1.27 11.96 8.42
N VAL A 195 -0.60 12.53 9.43
CA VAL A 195 0.54 11.89 10.10
C VAL A 195 0.07 11.33 11.44
N ASP A 196 0.39 10.07 11.70
CA ASP A 196 0.20 9.48 13.03
C ASP A 196 1.25 10.05 13.99
N VAL A 197 0.86 11.08 14.73
CA VAL A 197 1.71 11.76 15.71
C VAL A 197 2.12 10.82 16.84
N GLY A 198 1.30 9.82 17.19
CA GLY A 198 1.64 8.82 18.19
C GLY A 198 2.79 7.94 17.73
N ALA A 199 2.69 7.39 16.52
CA ALA A 199 3.75 6.61 15.90
C ALA A 199 5.03 7.45 15.69
N ALA A 200 4.89 8.72 15.27
CA ALA A 200 6.03 9.63 15.11
C ALA A 200 6.77 9.85 16.43
N ARG A 201 6.05 10.03 17.55
CA ARG A 201 6.64 10.14 18.89
C ARG A 201 7.37 8.87 19.32
N GLU A 202 6.79 7.71 19.04
CA GLU A 202 7.43 6.43 19.35
C GLU A 202 8.75 6.26 18.59
N VAL A 203 8.77 6.58 17.29
CA VAL A 203 9.98 6.57 16.47
C VAL A 203 10.99 7.59 17.00
N ALA A 204 10.59 8.84 17.24
CA ALA A 204 11.46 9.88 17.78
C ALA A 204 12.08 9.49 19.13
N GLY A 205 11.30 8.85 20.01
CA GLY A 205 11.79 8.29 21.27
C GLY A 205 12.89 7.25 21.06
N ARG A 206 12.68 6.31 20.14
CA ARG A 206 13.71 5.32 19.78
C ARG A 206 14.94 5.96 19.16
N VAL A 207 14.77 6.97 18.31
CA VAL A 207 15.89 7.72 17.71
C VAL A 207 16.74 8.36 18.80
N PHE A 208 16.13 9.03 19.79
CA PHE A 208 16.83 9.60 20.94
C PHE A 208 17.55 8.51 21.74
N ASP A 209 16.84 7.45 22.12
CA ASP A 209 17.36 6.38 22.99
C ASP A 209 18.55 5.63 22.36
N ARG A 210 18.63 5.61 21.02
CA ARG A 210 19.71 4.97 20.26
C ARG A 210 20.90 5.88 19.98
N ALA A 211 20.68 7.19 19.92
CA ALA A 211 21.69 8.12 19.45
C ALA A 211 22.88 8.19 20.42
N VAL A 212 24.11 8.09 19.90
CA VAL A 212 25.32 8.37 20.69
C VAL A 212 25.35 9.83 21.13
N ASN A 213 25.00 10.75 20.22
CA ASN A 213 24.75 12.15 20.51
C ASN A 213 23.80 12.74 19.46
N ILE A 214 22.52 12.85 19.81
CA ILE A 214 21.44 13.29 18.91
C ILE A 214 21.67 14.71 18.33
N ALA A 215 22.36 15.59 19.06
CA ALA A 215 22.66 16.94 18.60
C ALA A 215 23.61 16.96 17.39
N SER A 216 24.37 15.89 17.18
CA SER A 216 25.33 15.78 16.08
C SER A 216 24.65 15.49 14.74
N SER A 217 23.40 14.98 14.75
CA SER A 217 22.66 14.62 13.53
C SER A 217 22.58 15.78 12.51
N GLY A 218 22.52 17.02 13.00
CA GLY A 218 22.52 18.24 12.19
C GLY A 218 23.86 18.60 11.53
N ASN A 219 24.93 17.85 11.77
CA ASN A 219 26.20 18.00 11.06
C ASN A 219 26.04 17.81 9.55
N HIS A 220 25.11 16.97 9.12
CA HIS A 220 24.79 16.74 7.71
C HIS A 220 24.49 18.03 6.92
N PHE A 221 23.94 19.06 7.56
CA PHE A 221 23.68 20.36 6.93
C PHE A 221 24.91 21.26 6.81
N ARG A 222 26.04 20.86 7.40
CA ARG A 222 27.34 21.54 7.32
C ARG A 222 28.35 20.79 6.45
N VAL A 223 28.04 19.55 6.12
CA VAL A 223 28.85 18.72 5.24
C VAL A 223 28.80 19.32 3.84
N GLY A 224 29.96 19.75 3.34
CA GLY A 224 30.15 20.23 1.98
C GLY A 224 31.04 19.26 1.19
N GLY A 225 31.50 19.74 0.02
CA GLY A 225 32.43 19.02 -0.84
C GLY A 225 31.77 18.40 -2.07
N GLY A 226 32.57 18.26 -3.13
CA GLY A 226 32.15 17.73 -4.42
C GLY A 226 31.83 18.81 -5.47
N GLU A 227 32.14 18.52 -6.73
CA GLU A 227 31.62 19.28 -7.86
C GLU A 227 30.15 18.89 -8.10
N SER A 228 29.35 19.79 -8.68
CA SER A 228 27.98 19.45 -9.07
C SER A 228 28.00 18.27 -10.05
N TRP A 229 27.33 17.17 -9.68
CA TRP A 229 27.25 15.97 -10.52
C TRP A 229 26.06 15.98 -11.48
N ARG A 230 25.21 17.02 -11.46
CA ARG A 230 24.01 17.12 -12.30
C ARG A 230 24.32 16.86 -13.78
N GLY A 231 25.38 17.47 -14.30
CA GLY A 231 25.81 17.29 -15.68
C GLY A 231 26.21 15.86 -16.05
N ARG A 232 26.38 14.98 -15.06
CA ARG A 232 26.73 13.56 -15.22
C ARG A 232 25.51 12.64 -15.18
N LEU A 233 24.32 13.12 -14.79
CA LEU A 233 23.11 12.27 -14.66
C LEU A 233 22.71 11.58 -15.97
N ALA A 234 23.00 12.20 -17.12
CA ALA A 234 22.81 11.60 -18.44
C ALA A 234 23.67 10.34 -18.68
N SER A 235 24.69 10.11 -17.84
CA SER A 235 25.55 8.91 -17.90
C SER A 235 25.08 7.77 -17.00
N THR A 236 24.02 7.96 -16.20
CA THR A 236 23.40 6.89 -15.40
C THR A 236 22.87 5.79 -16.32
N LYS A 237 23.34 4.56 -16.11
CA LYS A 237 23.06 3.41 -17.00
C LYS A 237 22.02 2.44 -16.45
N VAL A 238 21.77 2.50 -15.15
CA VAL A 238 20.86 1.58 -14.46
C VAL A 238 19.43 2.06 -14.58
N PRO A 239 18.43 1.15 -14.61
CA PRO A 239 17.04 1.52 -14.50
C PRO A 239 16.83 2.44 -13.29
N THR A 240 16.12 3.55 -13.48
CA THR A 240 15.89 4.55 -12.43
C THR A 240 14.40 4.76 -12.19
N LEU A 241 14.00 4.71 -10.93
CA LEU A 241 12.67 5.08 -10.44
C LEU A 241 12.79 6.38 -9.63
N VAL A 242 11.96 7.36 -9.94
CA VAL A 242 11.81 8.60 -9.18
C VAL A 242 10.45 8.54 -8.49
N VAL A 243 10.43 8.78 -7.18
CA VAL A 243 9.21 8.84 -6.37
C VAL A 243 9.17 10.20 -5.70
N HIS A 244 8.08 10.94 -5.84
CA HIS A 244 8.06 12.33 -5.38
C HIS A 244 6.68 12.79 -4.94
N GLY A 245 6.62 13.54 -3.84
CA GLY A 245 5.40 14.20 -3.38
C GLY A 245 5.03 15.39 -4.27
N ASP A 246 3.75 15.52 -4.65
CA ASP A 246 3.29 16.65 -5.48
C ASP A 246 3.30 18.00 -4.75
N VAL A 247 3.28 17.98 -3.41
CA VAL A 247 3.30 19.15 -2.54
C VAL A 247 4.56 19.24 -1.68
N ASP A 248 5.66 18.61 -2.09
CA ASP A 248 6.97 18.70 -1.41
C ASP A 248 7.43 20.17 -1.27
N PRO A 249 7.48 20.71 -0.04
CA PRO A 249 7.77 22.13 0.18
C PRO A 249 9.27 22.46 0.15
N LEU A 250 10.14 21.45 0.25
CA LEU A 250 11.59 21.60 0.28
C LEU A 250 12.21 21.38 -1.10
N VAL A 251 11.76 20.36 -1.80
CA VAL A 251 12.20 19.97 -3.13
C VAL A 251 10.95 19.84 -4.01
N PRO A 252 10.42 20.93 -4.59
CA PRO A 252 9.16 20.85 -5.32
C PRO A 252 9.20 19.86 -6.50
N LEU A 253 8.02 19.39 -6.93
CA LEU A 253 7.87 18.35 -7.96
C LEU A 253 8.69 18.59 -9.25
N GLY A 254 8.93 19.85 -9.64
CA GLY A 254 9.76 20.16 -10.80
C GLY A 254 11.21 19.63 -10.73
N HIS A 255 11.73 19.33 -9.54
CA HIS A 255 13.00 18.60 -9.38
C HIS A 255 12.91 17.16 -9.88
N ALA A 256 11.81 16.46 -9.58
CA ALA A 256 11.57 15.11 -10.07
C ALA A 256 11.38 15.08 -11.58
N GLU A 257 10.64 16.04 -12.12
CA GLU A 257 10.48 16.21 -13.57
C GLU A 257 11.82 16.49 -14.25
N ALA A 258 12.69 17.30 -13.65
CA ALA A 258 14.04 17.52 -14.13
C ALA A 258 14.88 16.23 -14.10
N MET A 259 14.85 15.47 -13.00
CA MET A 259 15.52 14.16 -12.93
C MET A 259 15.04 13.20 -14.03
N VAL A 260 13.74 13.14 -14.30
CA VAL A 260 13.17 12.26 -15.34
C VAL A 260 13.62 12.68 -16.74
N ARG A 261 13.80 13.97 -17.00
CA ARG A 261 14.35 14.47 -18.27
C ARG A 261 15.85 14.20 -18.41
N GLU A 262 16.61 14.29 -17.30
CA GLU A 262 18.07 14.25 -17.30
C GLU A 262 18.64 12.82 -17.17
N VAL A 263 17.89 11.89 -16.55
CA VAL A 263 18.28 10.49 -16.37
C VAL A 263 17.61 9.61 -17.43
N PRO A 264 18.37 8.93 -18.30
CA PRO A 264 17.81 8.11 -19.37
C PRO A 264 16.91 6.99 -18.84
N GLY A 265 15.68 6.93 -19.34
CA GLY A 265 14.73 5.86 -19.01
C GLY A 265 14.17 5.92 -17.58
N ALA A 266 14.37 7.04 -16.86
CA ALA A 266 13.78 7.23 -15.55
C ALA A 266 12.24 7.27 -15.63
N ARG A 267 11.58 6.64 -14.65
CA ARG A 267 10.11 6.67 -14.49
C ARG A 267 9.74 7.45 -13.25
N LEU A 268 8.63 8.19 -13.30
CA LEU A 268 8.12 8.97 -12.17
C LEU A 268 6.88 8.31 -11.56
N VAL A 269 6.87 8.22 -10.24
CA VAL A 269 5.69 7.96 -9.41
C VAL A 269 5.43 9.19 -8.56
N VAL A 270 4.29 9.83 -8.76
CA VAL A 270 3.87 11.00 -7.98
C VAL A 270 3.00 10.53 -6.81
N LEU A 271 3.31 11.02 -5.61
CA LEU A 271 2.57 10.77 -4.40
C LEU A 271 1.68 11.97 -4.10
N GLU A 272 0.38 11.82 -4.32
CA GLU A 272 -0.63 12.85 -4.09
C GLU A 272 -0.65 13.29 -2.62
N ASP A 273 -0.79 14.59 -2.38
CA ASP A 273 -0.87 15.23 -1.06
C ASP A 273 0.32 14.94 -0.13
N THR A 274 1.45 14.55 -0.69
CA THR A 274 2.63 14.13 0.07
C THR A 274 3.71 15.20 0.02
N GLY A 275 4.28 15.53 1.19
CA GLY A 275 5.36 16.50 1.31
C GLY A 275 6.74 15.87 1.11
N HIS A 276 7.73 16.43 1.79
CA HIS A 276 9.11 15.93 1.86
C HIS A 276 9.27 14.82 2.92
N GLU A 277 8.40 13.81 2.84
CA GLU A 277 8.28 12.74 3.83
C GLU A 277 7.91 11.40 3.17
N LEU A 278 7.93 10.32 3.96
CA LEU A 278 7.50 9.00 3.52
C LEU A 278 6.51 8.39 4.53
N PRO A 279 5.30 8.95 4.68
CA PRO A 279 4.31 8.50 5.66
C PRO A 279 3.78 7.11 5.32
N SER A 280 3.32 6.35 6.33
CA SER A 280 2.82 4.98 6.14
C SER A 280 1.68 4.89 5.13
N GLY A 281 0.85 5.93 5.02
CA GLY A 281 -0.26 6.01 4.07
C GLY A 281 0.15 5.93 2.59
N VAL A 282 1.43 6.16 2.25
CA VAL A 282 1.95 6.01 0.88
C VAL A 282 2.79 4.76 0.67
N TRP A 283 3.09 3.99 1.72
CA TRP A 283 4.03 2.87 1.64
C TRP A 283 3.60 1.80 0.65
N ASP A 284 2.30 1.53 0.47
CA ASP A 284 1.85 0.53 -0.50
C ASP A 284 2.20 0.90 -1.94
N VAL A 285 2.07 2.20 -2.29
CA VAL A 285 2.44 2.70 -3.61
C VAL A 285 3.94 2.59 -3.80
N VAL A 286 4.71 3.03 -2.80
CA VAL A 286 6.18 3.06 -2.87
C VAL A 286 6.79 1.66 -2.87
N ILE A 287 6.35 0.77 -1.97
CA ILE A 287 6.82 -0.62 -1.88
C ILE A 287 6.47 -1.38 -3.15
N SER A 288 5.24 -1.22 -3.68
CA SER A 288 4.85 -1.88 -4.93
C SER A 288 5.74 -1.45 -6.10
N ALA A 289 5.95 -0.13 -6.26
CA ALA A 289 6.80 0.41 -7.30
C ALA A 289 8.26 -0.05 -7.15
N LEU A 290 8.79 -0.10 -5.92
CA LEU A 290 10.13 -0.61 -5.61
C LEU A 290 10.27 -2.11 -5.96
N VAL A 291 9.33 -2.95 -5.57
CA VAL A 291 9.40 -4.40 -5.83
C VAL A 291 9.36 -4.69 -7.33
N GLU A 292 8.46 -4.03 -8.08
CA GLU A 292 8.40 -4.10 -9.53
C GLU A 292 9.72 -3.63 -10.17
N HIS A 293 10.23 -2.48 -9.71
CA HIS A 293 11.43 -1.87 -10.26
C HIS A 293 12.70 -2.71 -10.03
N THR A 294 12.76 -3.45 -8.93
CA THR A 294 13.92 -4.26 -8.54
C THR A 294 13.94 -5.65 -9.18
N GLY A 295 13.27 -5.84 -10.32
CA GLY A 295 13.38 -7.07 -11.11
C GLY A 295 12.81 -8.29 -10.39
N GLY A 296 11.92 -8.08 -9.43
CA GLY A 296 10.99 -9.14 -9.10
C GLY A 296 10.24 -9.41 -10.40
N GLU A 297 10.16 -10.68 -10.83
CA GLU A 297 8.86 -11.12 -11.32
C GLU A 297 7.86 -10.52 -10.34
N GLY A 298 6.76 -9.95 -10.82
CA GLY A 298 5.62 -9.68 -9.95
C GLY A 298 5.07 -10.98 -9.34
N ARG A 299 5.90 -11.88 -8.80
CA ARG A 299 5.65 -12.61 -7.56
C ARG A 299 5.52 -11.61 -6.43
N VAL A 300 4.52 -10.74 -6.57
CA VAL A 300 3.63 -10.51 -5.44
C VAL A 300 3.18 -11.93 -5.09
N GLY A 301 3.71 -12.52 -4.02
CA GLY A 301 2.95 -13.57 -3.35
C GLY A 301 1.57 -12.95 -3.16
N ALA A 302 0.56 -13.52 -3.84
CA ALA A 302 -0.74 -12.89 -4.05
C ALA A 302 -1.14 -12.05 -2.82
N PRO A 303 -1.51 -10.76 -2.98
CA PRO A 303 -1.77 -9.88 -1.86
C PRO A 303 -2.76 -10.59 -0.93
N GLY A 304 -2.30 -10.94 0.27
CA GLY A 304 -3.07 -11.76 1.18
C GLY A 304 -4.35 -11.00 1.50
N ARG A 305 -5.51 -11.58 1.17
CA ARG A 305 -6.90 -11.09 1.40
C ARG A 305 -6.96 -9.61 1.78
N ALA A 306 -6.61 -9.29 3.03
CA ALA A 306 -6.42 -7.95 3.61
C ALA A 306 -5.85 -6.84 2.69
N GLU A 307 -4.83 -7.07 1.86
CA GLU A 307 -4.18 -6.00 1.06
C GLU A 307 -4.99 -5.62 -0.20
N VAL A 308 -5.70 -6.59 -0.80
CA VAL A 308 -6.72 -6.32 -1.83
C VAL A 308 -7.85 -5.53 -1.22
N LEU A 309 -8.27 -5.95 -0.02
CA LEU A 309 -9.33 -5.30 0.71
C LEU A 309 -8.92 -3.85 0.88
N ASP A 310 -7.71 -3.61 1.43
CA ASP A 310 -7.04 -2.33 1.68
C ASP A 310 -6.96 -1.37 0.49
N ARG A 311 -6.78 -1.91 -0.71
CA ARG A 311 -6.78 -1.12 -1.94
C ARG A 311 -8.17 -0.60 -2.33
N ILE A 312 -9.21 -1.39 -2.05
CA ILE A 312 -10.61 -0.97 -2.24
C ILE A 312 -11.03 -0.06 -1.07
N ARG A 313 -10.34 -0.10 0.09
CA ARG A 313 -10.59 0.75 1.29
C ARG A 313 -10.25 2.20 1.06
N ARG A 314 -9.20 2.42 0.28
CA ARG A 314 -8.59 3.72 0.04
C ARG A 314 -9.18 4.50 -1.13
N LEU A 315 -10.19 3.96 -1.81
CA LEU A 315 -10.93 4.62 -2.89
C LEU A 315 -12.16 5.42 -2.40
N GLY A 316 -12.15 5.82 -1.12
CA GLY A 316 -13.19 6.67 -0.56
C GLY A 316 -13.35 7.98 -1.35
N GLU A 317 -14.52 8.12 -1.97
CA GLU A 317 -15.00 9.24 -2.83
C GLU A 317 -14.64 9.23 -4.32
N PHE A 318 -14.11 8.12 -4.86
CA PHE A 318 -13.99 7.93 -6.31
C PHE A 318 -14.90 6.82 -6.83
N ASP A 319 -15.38 6.99 -8.06
CA ASP A 319 -16.28 6.08 -8.78
C ASP A 319 -15.87 4.60 -8.62
N MET A 320 -16.53 3.91 -7.67
CA MET A 320 -16.33 2.48 -7.38
C MET A 320 -16.59 1.62 -8.61
N SER A 321 -17.47 2.08 -9.50
CA SER A 321 -17.74 1.44 -10.80
C SER A 321 -16.48 1.43 -11.67
N ALA A 322 -15.83 2.59 -11.78
CA ALA A 322 -14.58 2.72 -12.52
C ALA A 322 -13.43 1.93 -11.87
N ALA A 323 -13.44 1.75 -10.54
CA ALA A 323 -12.46 0.92 -9.84
C ALA A 323 -12.62 -0.57 -10.15
N PHE A 324 -13.84 -1.09 -10.10
CA PHE A 324 -14.12 -2.47 -10.49
C PHE A 324 -13.82 -2.71 -11.97
N GLU A 325 -14.22 -1.78 -12.85
CA GLU A 325 -13.92 -1.89 -14.28
C GLU A 325 -12.42 -1.89 -14.57
N ARG A 326 -11.63 -1.01 -13.92
CA ARG A 326 -10.17 -1.02 -14.07
C ARG A 326 -9.56 -2.37 -13.66
N LEU A 327 -10.04 -2.95 -12.56
CA LEU A 327 -9.58 -4.26 -12.09
C LEU A 327 -9.92 -5.37 -13.08
N TYR A 328 -11.18 -5.46 -13.52
CA TYR A 328 -11.60 -6.47 -14.49
C TYR A 328 -10.94 -6.29 -15.86
N ALA A 329 -10.73 -5.05 -16.32
CA ALA A 329 -10.04 -4.73 -17.56
C ALA A 329 -8.56 -5.11 -17.52
N ALA A 330 -7.87 -4.85 -16.41
CA ALA A 330 -6.50 -5.31 -16.23
C ALA A 330 -6.43 -6.84 -16.20
N ALA A 331 -7.39 -7.50 -15.55
CA ALA A 331 -7.45 -8.95 -15.49
C ALA A 331 -7.72 -9.60 -16.85
N SER A 332 -8.57 -9.01 -17.69
CA SER A 332 -8.83 -9.53 -19.04
C SER A 332 -7.61 -9.44 -19.96
N ARG A 333 -6.65 -8.56 -19.65
CA ARG A 333 -5.34 -8.47 -20.32
C ARG A 333 -4.27 -9.36 -19.71
N GLY A 334 -4.58 -10.10 -18.65
CA GLY A 334 -3.64 -10.96 -17.93
C GLY A 334 -2.65 -10.19 -17.04
N GLU A 335 -2.95 -8.93 -16.71
CA GLU A 335 -2.07 -8.07 -15.91
C GLU A 335 -2.25 -8.30 -14.40
N VAL A 336 -3.45 -8.69 -13.97
CA VAL A 336 -3.82 -8.94 -12.57
C VAL A 336 -4.82 -10.09 -12.47
N GLU A 337 -4.95 -10.72 -11.30
CA GLU A 337 -6.06 -11.62 -11.02
C GLU A 337 -7.17 -10.90 -10.27
N VAL A 338 -8.43 -11.21 -10.57
CA VAL A 338 -9.56 -10.69 -9.80
C VAL A 338 -9.65 -11.48 -8.49
N PRO A 339 -9.47 -10.86 -7.31
CA PRO A 339 -9.21 -11.61 -6.06
C PRO A 339 -10.37 -12.47 -5.55
N TRP A 340 -11.58 -12.17 -6.01
CA TRP A 340 -12.80 -12.95 -5.70
C TRP A 340 -13.30 -13.77 -6.89
N ALA A 341 -12.60 -13.73 -8.03
CA ALA A 341 -12.92 -14.61 -9.14
C ALA A 341 -12.67 -16.06 -8.72
N ARG A 342 -13.53 -16.93 -9.24
CA ARG A 342 -13.54 -18.36 -8.98
C ARG A 342 -13.62 -19.07 -10.32
N ASP A 343 -12.99 -20.22 -10.46
CA ASP A 343 -13.19 -21.01 -11.68
C ASP A 343 -14.55 -21.73 -11.66
N GLU A 344 -15.05 -22.02 -10.47
CA GLU A 344 -16.29 -22.76 -10.21
C GLU A 344 -17.32 -21.91 -9.46
N PRO A 345 -18.62 -22.26 -9.53
CA PRO A 345 -19.65 -21.62 -8.71
C PRO A 345 -19.35 -21.80 -7.21
N HIS A 346 -19.93 -20.96 -6.36
CA HIS A 346 -19.64 -20.96 -4.94
C HIS A 346 -19.99 -22.34 -4.37
N GLN A 347 -19.09 -22.97 -3.62
CA GLN A 347 -19.32 -24.34 -3.10
C GLN A 347 -20.65 -24.46 -2.36
N LEU A 348 -21.00 -23.49 -1.50
CA LEU A 348 -22.31 -23.48 -0.82
C LEU A 348 -23.50 -23.33 -1.78
N ILE A 349 -23.36 -22.60 -2.88
CA ILE A 349 -24.42 -22.50 -3.90
C ILE A 349 -24.54 -23.84 -4.63
N LEU A 350 -23.42 -24.44 -5.05
CA LEU A 350 -23.39 -25.77 -5.65
C LEU A 350 -24.07 -26.81 -4.74
N GLU A 351 -23.64 -26.90 -3.50
CA GLU A 351 -24.15 -27.90 -2.55
C GLU A 351 -25.64 -27.76 -2.25
N ARG A 352 -26.13 -26.52 -2.14
CA ARG A 352 -27.52 -26.22 -1.75
C ARG A 352 -28.48 -26.27 -2.93
N PHE A 353 -28.02 -25.98 -4.14
CA PHE A 353 -28.87 -25.83 -5.31
C PHE A 353 -28.69 -26.90 -6.39
N LYS A 354 -27.67 -27.78 -6.31
CA LYS A 354 -27.42 -28.83 -7.34
C LYS A 354 -28.61 -29.70 -7.73
N ASP A 355 -29.58 -29.89 -6.83
CA ASP A 355 -30.76 -30.74 -7.03
C ASP A 355 -32.05 -29.92 -7.22
N VAL A 356 -31.94 -28.59 -7.36
CA VAL A 356 -33.09 -27.69 -7.52
C VAL A 356 -33.50 -27.62 -8.99
N ASP A 357 -34.78 -27.84 -9.25
CA ASP A 357 -35.38 -27.61 -10.57
C ASP A 357 -35.79 -26.12 -10.73
N GLY A 358 -35.07 -25.45 -11.62
CA GLY A 358 -35.27 -24.06 -12.00
C GLY A 358 -36.30 -23.85 -13.12
N ALA A 359 -36.83 -24.90 -13.73
CA ALA A 359 -37.68 -24.78 -14.90
C ALA A 359 -38.90 -23.87 -14.63
N GLY A 360 -39.09 -22.88 -15.49
CA GLY A 360 -40.18 -21.91 -15.40
C GLY A 360 -40.01 -20.84 -14.32
N LYS A 361 -38.87 -20.81 -13.61
CA LYS A 361 -38.56 -19.82 -12.57
C LYS A 361 -37.47 -18.86 -13.03
N ARG A 362 -37.44 -17.67 -12.45
CA ARG A 362 -36.46 -16.63 -12.74
C ARG A 362 -35.46 -16.49 -11.61
N ALA A 363 -34.17 -16.39 -11.96
CA ALA A 363 -33.11 -16.17 -11.01
C ALA A 363 -32.35 -14.86 -11.30
N LEU A 364 -31.94 -14.15 -10.24
CA LEU A 364 -31.06 -12.99 -10.34
C LEU A 364 -29.80 -13.24 -9.50
N VAL A 365 -28.63 -13.03 -10.10
CA VAL A 365 -27.34 -13.00 -9.39
C VAL A 365 -26.83 -11.57 -9.34
N VAL A 366 -26.75 -11.03 -8.13
CA VAL A 366 -26.25 -9.68 -7.85
C VAL A 366 -24.73 -9.71 -7.85
N GLY A 367 -24.09 -8.80 -8.61
CA GLY A 367 -22.63 -8.73 -8.73
C GLY A 367 -22.01 -10.00 -9.28
N ALA A 368 -22.43 -10.38 -10.50
CA ALA A 368 -22.16 -11.69 -11.08
C ALA A 368 -20.68 -11.94 -11.43
N GLY A 369 -19.84 -10.90 -11.48
CA GLY A 369 -18.44 -11.01 -11.89
C GLY A 369 -18.27 -11.75 -13.21
N TYR A 370 -17.46 -12.81 -13.23
CA TYR A 370 -17.25 -13.66 -14.40
C TYR A 370 -18.37 -14.69 -14.65
N GLY A 371 -19.43 -14.70 -13.83
CA GLY A 371 -20.70 -15.35 -14.14
C GLY A 371 -20.87 -16.79 -13.65
N GLN A 372 -19.98 -17.33 -12.83
CA GLN A 372 -19.99 -18.74 -12.40
C GLN A 372 -21.31 -19.14 -11.74
N ASP A 373 -21.78 -18.37 -10.75
CA ASP A 373 -23.02 -18.67 -10.03
C ASP A 373 -24.25 -18.54 -10.95
N ALA A 374 -24.26 -17.54 -11.83
CA ALA A 374 -25.36 -17.33 -12.78
C ALA A 374 -25.41 -18.42 -13.87
N GLY A 375 -24.25 -18.83 -14.38
CA GLY A 375 -24.14 -19.93 -15.36
C GLY A 375 -24.60 -21.25 -14.78
N PHE A 376 -24.27 -21.52 -13.52
CA PHE A 376 -24.76 -22.70 -12.81
C PHE A 376 -26.28 -22.71 -12.63
N LEU A 377 -26.87 -21.61 -12.16
CA LEU A 377 -28.33 -21.51 -12.02
C LEU A 377 -29.05 -21.64 -13.37
N ALA A 378 -28.50 -21.08 -14.45
CA ALA A 378 -29.02 -21.30 -15.79
C ALA A 378 -28.95 -22.77 -16.21
N GLY A 379 -27.88 -23.48 -15.84
CA GLY A 379 -27.74 -24.92 -16.06
C GLY A 379 -28.79 -25.78 -15.32
N LEU A 380 -29.35 -25.27 -14.22
CA LEU A 380 -30.47 -25.88 -13.49
C LEU A 380 -31.85 -25.55 -14.09
N GLY A 381 -31.90 -24.79 -15.18
CA GLY A 381 -33.14 -24.46 -15.91
C GLY A 381 -33.80 -23.13 -15.53
N PHE A 382 -33.19 -22.33 -14.65
CA PHE A 382 -33.69 -20.98 -14.34
C PHE A 382 -33.50 -20.03 -15.53
N ASP A 383 -34.49 -19.17 -15.78
CA ASP A 383 -34.29 -17.97 -16.60
C ASP A 383 -33.43 -16.97 -15.79
N THR A 384 -32.12 -17.06 -15.98
CA THR A 384 -31.14 -16.41 -15.10
C THR A 384 -30.63 -15.11 -15.70
N ILE A 385 -30.65 -14.05 -14.87
CA ILE A 385 -29.95 -12.79 -15.11
C ILE A 385 -28.79 -12.69 -14.12
N GLY A 386 -27.58 -12.47 -14.62
CA GLY A 386 -26.46 -11.99 -13.81
C GLY A 386 -26.16 -10.54 -14.16
N PHE A 387 -25.90 -9.67 -13.20
CA PHE A 387 -25.46 -8.32 -13.51
C PHE A 387 -24.24 -7.92 -12.70
N ASP A 388 -23.41 -7.10 -13.30
CA ASP A 388 -22.25 -6.49 -12.65
C ASP A 388 -22.14 -5.04 -13.10
N ILE A 389 -21.49 -4.21 -12.29
CA ILE A 389 -21.28 -2.82 -12.62
C ILE A 389 -20.17 -2.65 -13.67
N SER A 390 -19.27 -3.65 -13.80
CA SER A 390 -18.17 -3.68 -14.77
C SER A 390 -18.59 -4.22 -16.14
N PRO A 391 -18.50 -3.40 -17.21
CA PRO A 391 -18.62 -3.88 -18.59
C PRO A 391 -17.69 -5.03 -18.95
N THR A 392 -16.43 -5.02 -18.48
CA THR A 392 -15.48 -6.09 -18.77
C THR A 392 -15.89 -7.41 -18.13
N ALA A 393 -16.30 -7.41 -16.86
CA ALA A 393 -16.78 -8.60 -16.17
C ALA A 393 -17.96 -9.24 -16.93
N VAL A 394 -18.94 -8.41 -17.30
CA VAL A 394 -20.12 -8.82 -18.07
C VAL A 394 -19.74 -9.39 -19.43
N ALA A 395 -18.80 -8.77 -20.15
CA ALA A 395 -18.35 -9.29 -21.45
C ALA A 395 -17.76 -10.69 -21.34
N VAL A 396 -16.89 -10.92 -20.35
CA VAL A 396 -16.30 -12.24 -20.08
C VAL A 396 -17.37 -13.26 -19.66
N ALA A 397 -18.32 -12.86 -18.82
CA ALA A 397 -19.40 -13.73 -18.38
C ALA A 397 -20.31 -14.18 -19.54
N ARG A 398 -20.64 -13.27 -20.46
CA ARG A 398 -21.41 -13.59 -21.68
C ARG A 398 -20.73 -14.64 -22.55
N GLU A 399 -19.42 -14.54 -22.69
CA GLU A 399 -18.63 -15.50 -23.48
C GLU A 399 -18.61 -16.88 -22.81
N ARG A 400 -18.41 -16.92 -21.48
CA ARG A 400 -18.28 -18.16 -20.72
C ARG A 400 -19.61 -18.90 -20.55
N PHE A 401 -20.72 -18.19 -20.36
CA PHE A 401 -21.98 -18.78 -19.93
C PHE A 401 -23.17 -18.31 -20.81
N PRO A 402 -23.26 -18.77 -22.07
CA PRO A 402 -24.28 -18.29 -23.01
C PRO A 402 -25.73 -18.67 -22.65
N ALA A 403 -25.92 -19.58 -21.69
CA ALA A 403 -27.25 -19.97 -21.21
C ALA A 403 -27.88 -18.94 -20.24
N ALA A 404 -27.08 -18.03 -19.67
CA ALA A 404 -27.55 -16.95 -18.81
C ALA A 404 -27.49 -15.60 -19.53
N ARG A 405 -28.33 -14.65 -19.11
CA ARG A 405 -28.27 -13.26 -19.62
C ARG A 405 -27.43 -12.41 -18.67
N PHE A 406 -26.38 -11.78 -19.19
CA PHE A 406 -25.57 -10.86 -18.41
C PHE A 406 -25.76 -9.40 -18.82
N LEU A 407 -25.92 -8.50 -17.85
CA LEU A 407 -26.20 -7.08 -18.08
C LEU A 407 -25.26 -6.21 -17.26
N VAL A 408 -24.87 -5.06 -17.81
CA VAL A 408 -24.18 -4.01 -17.05
C VAL A 408 -25.24 -3.19 -16.35
N ALA A 409 -25.22 -3.17 -15.01
CA ALA A 409 -26.19 -2.42 -14.21
C ALA A 409 -25.61 -2.03 -12.85
N ASP A 410 -26.09 -0.93 -12.29
CA ASP A 410 -25.74 -0.46 -10.95
C ASP A 410 -26.77 -0.97 -9.94
N LEU A 411 -26.32 -1.61 -8.85
CA LEU A 411 -27.19 -2.05 -7.76
C LEU A 411 -27.85 -0.86 -7.05
N LEU A 412 -27.22 0.32 -7.06
CA LEU A 412 -27.75 1.54 -6.47
C LEU A 412 -28.79 2.23 -7.38
N ASP A 413 -28.84 1.88 -8.67
CA ASP A 413 -29.84 2.35 -9.64
C ASP A 413 -30.25 1.24 -10.63
N PRO A 414 -30.93 0.18 -10.16
CA PRO A 414 -31.23 -0.97 -10.99
C PRO A 414 -32.51 -0.77 -11.82
N PRO A 415 -32.69 -1.54 -12.92
CA PRO A 415 -33.89 -1.44 -13.75
C PRO A 415 -35.17 -1.71 -12.96
N SER A 416 -36.16 -0.82 -13.14
CA SER A 416 -37.41 -0.88 -12.36
C SER A 416 -38.22 -2.16 -12.56
N GLU A 417 -38.07 -2.82 -13.71
CA GLU A 417 -38.72 -4.08 -14.05
C GLU A 417 -38.18 -5.29 -13.28
N TRP A 418 -37.10 -5.11 -12.50
CA TRP A 418 -36.53 -6.17 -11.65
C TRP A 418 -37.19 -6.26 -10.28
N TRP A 419 -37.94 -5.24 -9.87
CA TRP A 419 -38.63 -5.23 -8.58
C TRP A 419 -39.70 -6.33 -8.53
N GLY A 420 -39.60 -7.23 -7.55
CA GLY A 420 -40.56 -8.32 -7.33
C GLY A 420 -40.58 -9.37 -8.44
N ALA A 421 -39.50 -9.53 -9.18
CA ALA A 421 -39.51 -10.21 -10.48
C ALA A 421 -38.85 -11.60 -10.49
N PHE A 422 -38.16 -11.98 -9.42
CA PHE A 422 -37.33 -13.18 -9.37
C PHE A 422 -37.72 -14.15 -8.25
N ASP A 423 -37.92 -15.42 -8.60
CA ASP A 423 -38.20 -16.49 -7.66
C ASP A 423 -36.99 -16.82 -6.79
N LEU A 424 -35.78 -16.58 -7.30
CA LEU A 424 -34.53 -16.75 -6.59
C LEU A 424 -33.63 -15.52 -6.81
N VAL A 425 -33.19 -14.89 -5.74
CA VAL A 425 -32.16 -13.85 -5.76
C VAL A 425 -30.96 -14.38 -4.99
N VAL A 426 -29.78 -14.32 -5.59
CA VAL A 426 -28.52 -14.76 -4.99
C VAL A 426 -27.57 -13.57 -4.92
N GLU A 427 -27.16 -13.23 -3.70
CA GLU A 427 -26.15 -12.22 -3.41
C GLU A 427 -24.96 -12.89 -2.72
N VAL A 428 -23.80 -12.82 -3.35
CA VAL A 428 -22.57 -13.47 -2.86
C VAL A 428 -21.48 -12.42 -2.76
N LEU A 429 -21.17 -12.01 -1.52
CA LEU A 429 -20.06 -11.12 -1.16
C LEU A 429 -20.16 -9.70 -1.76
N ILE A 430 -21.36 -9.19 -2.05
CA ILE A 430 -21.56 -7.88 -2.69
C ILE A 430 -21.79 -6.78 -1.68
N ALA A 431 -22.72 -6.94 -0.74
CA ALA A 431 -23.03 -5.88 0.23
C ALA A 431 -21.81 -5.51 1.08
N GLN A 432 -20.99 -6.51 1.44
CA GLN A 432 -19.72 -6.29 2.13
C GLN A 432 -18.74 -5.43 1.32
N SER A 433 -18.87 -5.34 0.00
CA SER A 433 -17.98 -4.57 -0.88
C SER A 433 -18.44 -3.11 -1.07
N LEU A 434 -19.60 -2.73 -0.52
CA LEU A 434 -20.18 -1.39 -0.64
C LEU A 434 -19.78 -0.49 0.55
N PRO A 435 -19.38 0.79 0.33
CA PRO A 435 -19.15 1.75 1.39
C PRO A 435 -20.34 1.88 2.34
N ALA A 436 -20.07 2.12 3.62
CA ALA A 436 -21.12 2.22 4.65
C ALA A 436 -22.23 3.21 4.26
N ALA A 437 -21.88 4.32 3.57
CA ALA A 437 -22.81 5.34 3.10
C ALA A 437 -23.88 4.83 2.12
N VAL A 438 -23.59 3.79 1.32
CA VAL A 438 -24.49 3.28 0.27
C VAL A 438 -24.90 1.81 0.46
N ARG A 439 -24.27 1.10 1.40
CA ARG A 439 -24.54 -0.32 1.66
C ARG A 439 -25.98 -0.60 2.05
N ALA A 440 -26.56 0.22 2.93
CA ALA A 440 -27.96 0.07 3.35
C ALA A 440 -28.92 0.16 2.15
N THR A 441 -28.63 1.04 1.18
CA THR A 441 -29.39 1.14 -0.07
C THR A 441 -29.24 -0.12 -0.92
N GLY A 442 -28.01 -0.64 -1.07
CA GLY A 442 -27.77 -1.88 -1.82
C GLY A 442 -28.48 -3.11 -1.22
N ILE A 443 -28.48 -3.23 0.11
CA ILE A 443 -29.24 -4.27 0.84
C ILE A 443 -30.74 -4.11 0.57
N ALA A 444 -31.26 -2.88 0.71
CA ALA A 444 -32.67 -2.57 0.50
C ALA A 444 -33.12 -2.81 -0.96
N HIS A 445 -32.28 -2.56 -1.95
CA HIS A 445 -32.57 -2.88 -3.35
C HIS A 445 -32.55 -4.39 -3.59
N THR A 446 -31.54 -5.09 -3.09
CA THR A 446 -31.41 -6.55 -3.28
C THR A 446 -32.66 -7.30 -2.81
N ARG A 447 -33.18 -6.97 -1.61
CA ARG A 447 -34.40 -7.61 -1.09
C ARG A 447 -35.67 -7.33 -1.89
N ARG A 448 -35.70 -6.22 -2.65
CA ARG A 448 -36.85 -5.82 -3.47
C ARG A 448 -36.92 -6.57 -4.81
N PHE A 449 -35.86 -7.24 -5.24
CA PHE A 449 -35.90 -8.05 -6.46
C PHE A 449 -36.71 -9.34 -6.29
N VAL A 450 -36.88 -9.80 -5.04
CA VAL A 450 -37.53 -11.07 -4.70
C VAL A 450 -39.03 -10.98 -5.00
N ALA A 451 -39.53 -11.87 -5.85
CA ALA A 451 -40.96 -12.01 -6.15
C ALA A 451 -41.75 -12.52 -4.94
N PRO A 452 -43.09 -12.32 -4.90
CA PRO A 452 -43.94 -12.97 -3.91
C PRO A 452 -43.72 -14.49 -3.89
N GLY A 453 -43.49 -15.05 -2.70
CA GLY A 453 -43.14 -16.47 -2.55
C GLY A 453 -41.70 -16.85 -2.90
N GLY A 454 -40.91 -15.91 -3.43
CA GLY A 454 -39.51 -16.10 -3.81
C GLY A 454 -38.55 -16.17 -2.63
N THR A 455 -37.30 -16.51 -2.92
CA THR A 455 -36.23 -16.69 -1.95
C THR A 455 -35.05 -15.78 -2.25
N LEU A 456 -34.50 -15.15 -1.22
CA LEU A 456 -33.21 -14.48 -1.26
C LEU A 456 -32.19 -15.31 -0.48
N VAL A 457 -31.03 -15.54 -1.09
CA VAL A 457 -29.86 -16.10 -0.43
C VAL A 457 -28.77 -15.05 -0.36
N VAL A 458 -28.23 -14.86 0.85
CA VAL A 458 -27.14 -13.95 1.16
C VAL A 458 -25.96 -14.75 1.70
N LEU A 459 -24.82 -14.64 1.02
CA LEU A 459 -23.55 -15.14 1.51
C LEU A 459 -22.58 -13.97 1.73
N ALA A 460 -22.16 -13.77 2.98
CA ALA A 460 -21.24 -12.72 3.36
C ALA A 460 -20.11 -13.24 4.25
N SER A 461 -19.00 -12.52 4.29
CA SER A 461 -18.01 -12.65 5.36
C SER A 461 -18.60 -12.10 6.65
N ALA A 462 -18.29 -12.72 7.77
CA ALA A 462 -18.76 -12.33 9.09
C ALA A 462 -17.68 -11.62 9.90
N ARG A 463 -18.08 -10.57 10.63
CA ARG A 463 -17.31 -9.96 11.73
C ARG A 463 -18.18 -9.85 12.98
N ASP A 464 -17.52 -9.63 14.12
CA ASP A 464 -18.20 -9.35 15.38
C ASP A 464 -18.61 -7.86 15.48
N ASP A 465 -19.60 -7.55 16.31
CA ASP A 465 -20.23 -6.22 16.36
C ASP A 465 -19.25 -5.12 16.82
N ASP A 466 -18.29 -5.47 17.67
CA ASP A 466 -17.23 -4.61 18.21
C ASP A 466 -15.96 -4.57 17.35
N GLU A 467 -15.89 -5.40 16.30
CA GLU A 467 -14.75 -5.48 15.41
C GLU A 467 -14.73 -4.28 14.43
N THR A 468 -13.74 -3.42 14.58
CA THR A 468 -13.46 -2.31 13.66
C THR A 468 -12.73 -2.85 12.44
N VAL A 469 -13.36 -2.70 11.27
CA VAL A 469 -12.79 -3.15 10.00
C VAL A 469 -12.65 -1.93 9.10
N GLU A 470 -11.41 -1.56 8.81
CA GLU A 470 -11.11 -0.59 7.75
C GLU A 470 -11.63 -1.14 6.42
N GLY A 471 -11.97 -0.30 5.44
CA GLY A 471 -12.65 -0.53 4.13
C GLY A 471 -13.17 -1.92 3.59
N PRO A 472 -13.52 -2.02 2.27
CA PRO A 472 -14.11 -3.19 1.64
C PRO A 472 -13.16 -4.37 1.50
N PRO A 473 -13.72 -5.60 1.39
CA PRO A 473 -14.97 -5.92 1.98
C PRO A 473 -14.91 -5.64 3.47
N TRP A 474 -15.94 -4.95 3.90
CA TRP A 474 -16.35 -4.78 5.26
C TRP A 474 -17.22 -6.01 5.57
N PRO A 475 -16.69 -7.06 6.23
CA PRO A 475 -17.52 -8.18 6.62
C PRO A 475 -18.74 -7.68 7.37
N LEU A 476 -19.87 -8.37 7.23
CA LEU A 476 -21.12 -7.90 7.79
C LEU A 476 -21.23 -8.35 9.25
N VAL A 477 -21.77 -7.48 10.09
CA VAL A 477 -22.27 -7.89 11.40
C VAL A 477 -23.63 -8.58 11.26
N ARG A 478 -24.08 -9.28 12.31
CA ARG A 478 -25.37 -9.97 12.29
C ARG A 478 -26.52 -9.02 11.94
N ALA A 479 -26.54 -7.82 12.53
CA ALA A 479 -27.57 -6.82 12.28
C ALA A 479 -27.66 -6.39 10.80
N GLU A 480 -26.51 -6.27 10.12
CA GLU A 480 -26.46 -5.95 8.69
C GLU A 480 -27.05 -7.10 7.85
N VAL A 481 -26.73 -8.35 8.19
CA VAL A 481 -27.31 -9.52 7.50
C VAL A 481 -28.82 -9.64 7.75
N GLU A 482 -29.25 -9.48 9.00
CA GLU A 482 -30.68 -9.53 9.36
C GLU A 482 -31.47 -8.38 8.74
N SER A 483 -30.83 -7.24 8.40
CA SER A 483 -31.49 -6.10 7.76
C SER A 483 -31.97 -6.34 6.32
N TYR A 484 -31.59 -7.46 5.72
CA TYR A 484 -32.23 -7.93 4.47
C TYR A 484 -33.70 -8.28 4.68
N ALA A 485 -34.12 -8.64 5.89
CA ALA A 485 -35.52 -8.84 6.20
C ALA A 485 -36.30 -7.51 6.24
N ASP A 486 -37.59 -7.59 5.92
CA ASP A 486 -38.57 -6.52 6.09
C ASP A 486 -39.94 -7.11 6.46
N ASP A 487 -41.01 -6.32 6.36
CA ASP A 487 -42.35 -6.71 6.80
C ASP A 487 -42.92 -7.92 6.04
N ASP A 488 -42.42 -8.20 4.83
CA ASP A 488 -42.92 -9.27 3.97
C ASP A 488 -41.82 -10.19 3.41
N LEU A 489 -40.54 -9.88 3.61
CA LEU A 489 -39.40 -10.78 3.40
C LEU A 489 -38.82 -11.22 4.75
N ARG A 490 -39.07 -12.47 5.14
CA ARG A 490 -38.69 -12.98 6.47
C ARG A 490 -37.46 -13.85 6.42
N ALA A 491 -36.58 -13.72 7.40
CA ALA A 491 -35.47 -14.65 7.60
C ALA A 491 -36.01 -16.06 7.91
N VAL A 492 -35.62 -17.03 7.09
CA VAL A 492 -35.87 -18.46 7.30
C VAL A 492 -34.68 -19.09 8.03
N LEU A 493 -33.47 -18.64 7.69
CA LEU A 493 -32.23 -19.10 8.28
C LEU A 493 -31.23 -17.93 8.30
N VAL A 494 -30.53 -17.75 9.41
CA VAL A 494 -29.34 -16.89 9.50
C VAL A 494 -28.31 -17.65 10.32
N ASP A 495 -27.35 -18.25 9.63
CA ASP A 495 -26.32 -19.09 10.24
C ASP A 495 -24.93 -18.50 10.03
N ARG A 496 -24.06 -18.72 11.02
CA ARG A 496 -22.64 -18.35 10.96
C ARG A 496 -21.78 -19.59 11.17
N THR A 497 -21.05 -19.96 10.13
CA THR A 497 -20.00 -20.98 10.24
C THR A 497 -18.64 -20.30 10.12
N GLY A 498 -17.92 -20.22 11.24
CA GLY A 498 -16.64 -19.51 11.30
C GLY A 498 -16.78 -18.03 10.96
N ASN A 499 -16.12 -17.60 9.88
CA ASN A 499 -16.12 -16.21 9.39
C ASN A 499 -17.07 -16.00 8.20
N ARG A 500 -18.12 -16.82 8.06
CA ARG A 500 -19.10 -16.69 6.97
C ARG A 500 -20.53 -16.73 7.48
N TRP A 501 -21.34 -15.81 6.96
CA TRP A 501 -22.78 -15.82 7.03
C TRP A 501 -23.38 -16.61 5.87
N TRP A 502 -24.37 -17.41 6.19
CA TRP A 502 -25.35 -17.95 5.23
C TRP A 502 -26.72 -17.53 5.73
N ALA A 503 -27.44 -16.74 4.95
CA ALA A 503 -28.79 -16.33 5.28
C ALA A 503 -29.75 -16.61 4.13
N GLU A 504 -30.92 -17.13 4.47
CA GLU A 504 -32.02 -17.39 3.55
C GLU A 504 -33.23 -16.61 4.03
N PHE A 505 -33.86 -15.89 3.10
CA PHE A 505 -35.07 -15.13 3.35
C PHE A 505 -36.14 -15.55 2.37
N ARG A 506 -37.40 -15.53 2.79
CA ARG A 506 -38.54 -15.89 1.96
C ARG A 506 -39.60 -14.81 1.98
N ARG A 507 -40.06 -14.42 0.79
CA ARG A 507 -41.11 -13.41 0.67
C ARG A 507 -42.46 -14.08 0.83
N ASP A 508 -43.35 -13.43 1.58
CA ASP A 508 -44.73 -13.86 1.71
C ASP A 508 -45.39 -13.96 0.30
N GLN A 509 -46.33 -14.88 0.09
CA GLN A 509 -47.04 -15.04 -1.19
C GLN A 509 -48.16 -14.02 -1.43
N ARG A 510 -48.10 -12.85 -0.77
CA ARG A 510 -49.22 -11.91 -0.73
C ARG A 510 -49.56 -11.30 -2.10
#